data_AF-A0A0D0K4X7-F1
#
_entry.id   AF-A0A0D0K4X7-F1
#
_cell.length_a   1.000
_cell.length_b   1.000
_cell.length_c   1.000
_cell.angle_alpha   90.00
_cell.angle_beta   90.00
_cell.angle_gamma   90.00
#
_symmetry.space_group_name_H-M   'P 1'
#
loop_
_entity.id
_entity.type
_entity.pdbx_description
1 polymer ?
#
loop_
_entity_poly.entity_id
_entity_poly.type
_entity_poly.pdbx_seq_one_letter_code
_entity_poly.pdbx_strand_id
1 'polypeptide(L)'
;KGGQTSIELDGMNITLKMPGLLDVKGASKSFVGPGGAPAELPNLPVGTLTEPSPDLELHYTYDDLTPVVQATYKVTFDSGAVLQGTLDQDGYKLLRGVPNGSYRVEYGEDARDWKAPPLAKDDAEFQKKDVKAQGVALIEKALATEPPLDGSTAGDFE
;
A
#
# COMPACT_ATOMS: atom_id res chain seq x y z
N LYS A 1 25.46 -94.38 -10.75
CA LYS A 1 24.56 -95.34 -10.07
C LYS A 1 23.12 -95.03 -10.51
N GLY A 2 22.57 -95.76 -11.47
CA GLY A 2 21.18 -95.61 -11.92
C GLY A 2 20.65 -97.00 -12.25
N GLY A 3 19.78 -97.54 -11.40
CA GLY A 3 19.28 -98.91 -11.55
C GLY A 3 18.37 -99.38 -10.42
N GLN A 4 17.84 -98.47 -9.60
CA GLN A 4 17.01 -98.79 -8.42
C GLN A 4 15.73 -97.91 -8.39
N THR A 5 15.37 -97.25 -9.49
CA THR A 5 14.15 -96.45 -9.59
C THR A 5 13.11 -97.25 -10.36
N SER A 6 11.91 -97.40 -9.80
CA SER A 6 10.77 -98.02 -10.49
C SER A 6 9.48 -97.25 -10.27
N ILE A 7 8.55 -97.43 -11.20
CA ILE A 7 7.18 -96.97 -11.08
C ILE A 7 6.32 -98.23 -11.09
N GLU A 8 5.47 -98.36 -10.07
CA GLU A 8 4.53 -99.47 -9.93
C GLU A 8 3.11 -98.94 -10.05
N LEU A 9 2.31 -99.58 -10.90
CA LEU A 9 0.91 -99.27 -11.12
C LEU A 9 0.10 -100.46 -10.58
N ASP A 10 -0.70 -100.23 -9.55
CA ASP A 10 -1.56 -101.25 -8.92
C ASP A 10 -2.99 -100.74 -8.81
N GLY A 11 -3.87 -101.21 -9.69
CA GLY A 11 -5.23 -100.71 -9.82
C GLY A 11 -5.27 -99.20 -10.09
N MET A 12 -5.81 -98.44 -9.14
CA MET A 12 -5.90 -96.97 -9.19
C MET A 12 -4.69 -96.26 -8.54
N ASN A 13 -3.73 -97.01 -7.99
CA ASN A 13 -2.57 -96.47 -7.29
C ASN A 13 -1.33 -96.41 -8.20
N ILE A 14 -0.55 -95.35 -8.03
CA ILE A 14 0.76 -95.16 -8.67
C ILE A 14 1.80 -94.95 -7.58
N THR A 15 2.83 -95.80 -7.54
CA THR A 15 3.91 -95.74 -6.54
C THR A 15 5.26 -95.52 -7.22
N LEU A 16 5.98 -94.46 -6.81
CA LEU A 16 7.34 -94.17 -7.27
C LEU A 16 8.34 -94.67 -6.23
N LYS A 17 9.10 -95.72 -6.56
CA LYS A 17 10.13 -96.29 -5.68
C LYS A 17 11.50 -95.78 -6.13
N MET A 18 12.21 -95.10 -5.24
CA MET A 18 13.58 -94.65 -5.49
C MET A 18 14.38 -94.54 -4.18
N PRO A 19 15.70 -94.76 -4.20
CA PRO A 19 16.55 -94.67 -3.00
C PRO A 19 16.92 -93.23 -2.62
N GLY A 20 16.23 -92.22 -3.15
CA GLY A 20 16.55 -90.80 -2.97
C GLY A 20 15.30 -89.92 -2.96
N LEU A 21 15.50 -88.61 -2.80
CA LEU A 21 14.40 -87.64 -2.78
C LEU A 21 13.75 -87.54 -4.18
N LEU A 22 12.42 -87.59 -4.22
CA LEU A 22 11.66 -87.20 -5.39
C LEU A 22 11.59 -85.67 -5.47
N ASP A 23 12.25 -85.08 -6.45
CA ASP A 23 12.19 -83.64 -6.75
C ASP A 23 11.28 -83.42 -7.97
N VAL A 24 10.10 -82.81 -7.76
CA VAL A 24 9.12 -82.52 -8.83
C VAL A 24 9.22 -81.05 -9.22
N LYS A 25 9.89 -80.76 -10.34
CA LYS A 25 10.05 -79.40 -10.86
C LYS A 25 8.90 -79.02 -11.79
N GLY A 26 7.79 -78.56 -11.20
CA GLY A 26 6.70 -77.93 -11.95
C GLY A 26 6.96 -76.44 -12.15
N ALA A 27 6.96 -75.96 -13.39
CA ALA A 27 6.95 -74.53 -13.68
C ALA A 27 5.52 -73.97 -13.53
N SER A 28 5.01 -73.86 -12.31
CA SER A 28 3.71 -73.23 -12.06
C SER A 28 3.80 -71.73 -12.35
N LYS A 29 3.17 -71.29 -13.44
CA LYS A 29 2.84 -69.87 -13.65
C LYS A 29 1.46 -69.63 -13.08
N SER A 30 1.37 -69.25 -11.80
CA SER A 30 0.12 -68.78 -11.22
C SER A 30 -0.25 -67.47 -11.92
N PHE A 31 -1.35 -67.44 -12.69
CA PHE A 31 -1.84 -66.22 -13.31
C PHE A 31 -2.61 -65.40 -12.27
N VAL A 32 -1.86 -64.62 -11.49
CA VAL A 32 -2.44 -63.55 -10.68
C VAL A 32 -2.76 -62.42 -11.65
N GLY A 33 -4.06 -62.10 -11.81
CA GLY A 33 -4.53 -61.06 -12.73
C GLY A 33 -3.91 -59.68 -12.46
N PRO A 34 -4.17 -58.68 -13.32
CA PRO A 34 -3.54 -57.37 -13.19
C PRO A 34 -3.89 -56.73 -11.84
N GLY A 35 -2.88 -56.52 -11.00
CA GLY A 35 -3.00 -55.71 -9.79
C GLY A 35 -3.13 -54.24 -10.17
N GLY A 36 -4.28 -53.63 -9.90
CA GLY A 36 -4.45 -52.19 -10.00
C GLY A 36 -4.18 -51.55 -8.63
N ALA A 37 -3.13 -50.72 -8.53
CA ALA A 37 -2.99 -49.81 -7.40
C ALA A 37 -3.60 -48.45 -7.80
N PRO A 38 -4.39 -47.79 -6.91
CA PRO A 38 -4.83 -46.42 -7.16
C PRO A 38 -3.60 -45.50 -7.27
N ALA A 39 -3.66 -44.51 -8.17
CA ALA A 39 -2.61 -43.51 -8.29
C ALA A 39 -2.53 -42.69 -7.00
N GLU A 40 -1.34 -42.60 -6.41
CA GLU A 40 -1.09 -41.69 -5.29
C GLU A 40 -1.08 -40.25 -5.82
N LEU A 41 -2.16 -39.53 -5.56
CA LEU A 41 -2.24 -38.11 -5.85
C LEU A 41 -1.60 -37.33 -4.69
N PRO A 42 -0.57 -36.50 -4.94
CA PRO A 42 -0.03 -35.65 -3.89
C PRO A 42 -1.10 -34.68 -3.41
N ASN A 43 -1.15 -34.45 -2.10
CA ASN A 43 -1.98 -33.40 -1.52
C ASN A 43 -1.59 -32.06 -2.16
N LEU A 44 -2.60 -31.31 -2.61
CA LEU A 44 -2.37 -29.92 -3.00
C LEU A 44 -1.76 -29.17 -1.80
N PRO A 45 -0.72 -28.35 -2.00
CA PRO A 45 -0.21 -27.51 -0.93
C PRO A 45 -1.38 -26.66 -0.42
N VAL A 46 -1.73 -26.82 0.85
CA VAL A 46 -2.54 -25.85 1.57
C VAL A 46 -1.72 -24.57 1.62
N GLY A 47 -1.92 -23.71 0.63
CA GLY A 47 -1.37 -22.38 0.63
C GLY A 47 -1.81 -21.71 1.92
N THR A 48 -0.88 -21.42 2.81
CA THR A 48 -1.07 -20.35 3.78
C THR A 48 -1.36 -19.12 2.93
N LEU A 49 -2.64 -18.78 2.77
CA LEU A 49 -3.09 -17.49 2.25
C LEU A 49 -2.72 -16.44 3.31
N THR A 50 -1.43 -16.26 3.57
CA THR A 50 -0.93 -14.98 4.05
C THR A 50 -1.22 -14.03 2.91
N GLU A 51 -2.30 -13.26 3.02
CA GLU A 51 -2.56 -12.17 2.10
C GLU A 51 -1.26 -11.36 1.94
N PRO A 52 -0.81 -11.13 0.70
CA PRO A 52 0.41 -10.37 0.49
C PRO A 52 0.25 -9.00 1.15
N SER A 53 1.27 -8.57 1.89
CA SER A 53 1.27 -7.23 2.49
C SER A 53 1.11 -6.19 1.38
N PRO A 54 0.10 -5.31 1.47
CA PRO A 54 -0.18 -4.33 0.43
C PRO A 54 0.92 -3.27 0.40
N ASP A 55 0.97 -2.54 -0.70
CA ASP A 55 1.74 -1.32 -0.80
C ASP A 55 0.83 -0.12 -0.48
N LEU A 56 1.40 0.95 0.07
CA LEU A 56 0.72 2.19 0.39
C LEU A 56 1.42 3.36 -0.32
N GLU A 57 0.66 4.06 -1.15
CA GLU A 57 1.11 5.26 -1.86
C GLU A 57 0.62 6.51 -1.13
N LEU A 58 1.55 7.39 -0.79
CA LEU A 58 1.27 8.69 -0.19
C LEU A 58 1.39 9.76 -1.27
N HIS A 59 0.34 10.55 -1.44
CA HIS A 59 0.33 11.75 -2.28
C HIS A 59 -0.13 12.92 -1.43
N TYR A 60 0.69 13.98 -1.39
CA TYR A 60 0.35 15.19 -0.65
C TYR A 60 0.51 16.42 -1.53
N THR A 61 -0.61 17.06 -1.85
CA THR A 61 -0.70 18.24 -2.71
C THR A 61 -1.59 19.29 -2.07
N TYR A 62 -1.41 20.54 -2.47
CA TYR A 62 -2.37 21.60 -2.23
C TYR A 62 -3.62 21.44 -3.12
N ASP A 63 -4.62 22.31 -2.93
CA ASP A 63 -5.88 22.31 -3.69
C ASP A 63 -5.67 22.57 -5.19
N ASP A 64 -4.56 23.24 -5.57
CA ASP A 64 -4.16 23.49 -6.96
C ASP A 64 -3.34 22.36 -7.58
N LEU A 65 -3.25 21.21 -6.89
CA LEU A 65 -2.46 20.03 -7.26
C LEU A 65 -0.94 20.26 -7.26
N THR A 66 -0.44 21.39 -6.76
CA THR A 66 0.99 21.54 -6.55
C THR A 66 1.47 20.64 -5.41
N PRO A 67 2.62 19.95 -5.55
CA PRO A 67 3.08 19.00 -4.54
C PRO A 67 3.54 19.73 -3.29
N VAL A 68 3.24 19.17 -2.12
CA VAL A 68 3.84 19.59 -0.85
C VAL A 68 5.18 18.88 -0.73
N VAL A 69 6.25 19.57 -1.08
CA VAL A 69 7.55 18.92 -1.29
C VAL A 69 8.27 18.67 0.03
N GLN A 70 8.90 17.51 0.13
CA GLN A 70 9.75 17.14 1.28
C GLN A 70 9.08 17.30 2.65
N ALA A 71 7.74 17.20 2.71
CA ALA A 71 7.02 17.14 3.96
C ALA A 71 7.36 15.84 4.71
N THR A 72 7.49 15.93 6.03
CA THR A 72 7.58 14.73 6.87
C THR A 72 6.24 14.01 6.88
N TYR A 73 6.24 12.70 7.07
CA TYR A 73 5.03 11.93 7.26
C TYR A 73 5.20 10.93 8.40
N LYS A 74 4.06 10.58 9.01
CA LYS A 74 3.94 9.50 9.97
C LYS A 74 2.66 8.72 9.69
N VAL A 75 2.80 7.43 9.37
CA VAL A 75 1.70 6.48 9.23
C VAL A 75 1.62 5.66 10.50
N THR A 76 0.48 5.71 11.18
CA THR A 76 0.17 4.88 12.37
C THR A 76 -0.89 3.87 11.98
N PHE A 77 -0.57 2.59 12.07
CA PHE A 77 -1.48 1.49 11.78
C PHE A 77 -2.22 1.06 13.05
N ASP A 78 -3.43 0.51 12.90
CA ASP A 78 -4.22 0.00 14.03
C ASP A 78 -3.53 -1.17 14.77
N SER A 79 -2.62 -1.86 14.09
CA SER A 79 -1.74 -2.87 14.68
C SER A 79 -0.71 -2.29 15.65
N GLY A 80 -0.57 -0.97 15.72
CA GLY A 80 0.43 -0.24 16.51
C GLY A 80 1.75 0.00 15.76
N ALA A 81 1.91 -0.56 14.56
CA ALA A 81 3.08 -0.27 13.72
C ALA A 81 3.10 1.20 13.29
N VAL A 82 4.30 1.77 13.19
CA VAL A 82 4.50 3.16 12.77
C VAL A 82 5.58 3.23 11.70
N LEU A 83 5.28 3.92 10.59
CA LEU A 83 6.23 4.22 9.52
C LEU A 83 6.40 5.74 9.41
N GLN A 84 7.64 6.21 9.29
CA GLN A 84 7.96 7.63 9.23
C GLN A 84 9.02 7.92 8.17
N GLY A 85 9.00 9.14 7.66
CA GLY A 85 10.02 9.63 6.75
C GLY A 85 9.65 10.97 6.13
N THR A 86 10.17 11.21 4.94
CA THR A 86 9.94 12.42 4.16
C THR A 86 9.46 12.05 2.76
N LEU A 87 8.49 12.81 2.25
CA LEU A 87 8.04 12.76 0.86
C LEU A 87 9.17 13.24 -0.07
N ASP A 88 9.07 12.94 -1.35
CA ASP A 88 10.02 13.44 -2.36
C ASP A 88 9.63 14.84 -2.88
N GLN A 89 10.22 15.23 -4.01
CA GLN A 89 9.96 16.52 -4.67
C GLN A 89 8.58 16.58 -5.35
N ASP A 90 7.92 15.45 -5.54
CA ASP A 90 6.58 15.34 -6.13
C ASP A 90 5.51 15.19 -5.04
N GLY A 91 5.88 15.35 -3.76
CA GLY A 91 4.98 15.13 -2.63
C GLY A 91 4.55 13.65 -2.53
N TYR A 92 5.42 12.74 -2.98
CA TYR A 92 5.13 11.32 -3.12
C TYR A 92 5.96 10.43 -2.19
N LYS A 93 5.38 9.28 -1.82
CA LYS A 93 6.11 8.15 -1.23
C LYS A 93 5.41 6.82 -1.49
N LEU A 94 6.18 5.82 -1.95
CA LEU A 94 5.76 4.42 -1.93
C LEU A 94 6.29 3.70 -0.68
N LEU A 95 5.38 3.12 0.10
CA LEU A 95 5.67 2.24 1.22
C LEU A 95 5.30 0.82 0.82
N ARG A 96 6.29 -0.07 0.68
CA ARG A 96 6.05 -1.44 0.25
C ARG A 96 5.83 -2.38 1.43
N GLY A 97 4.89 -3.33 1.27
CA GLY A 97 4.65 -4.37 2.25
C GLY A 97 4.22 -3.85 3.62
N VAL A 98 3.28 -2.90 3.65
CA VAL A 98 2.78 -2.34 4.90
C VAL A 98 1.88 -3.32 5.65
N PRO A 99 1.69 -3.15 6.97
CA PRO A 99 0.72 -3.94 7.72
C PRO A 99 -0.69 -3.83 7.16
N ASN A 100 -1.42 -4.95 7.16
CA ASN A 100 -2.83 -4.99 6.81
C ASN A 100 -3.68 -4.20 7.83
N GLY A 101 -4.80 -3.66 7.35
CA GLY A 101 -5.79 -2.98 8.18
C GLY A 101 -5.81 -1.47 8.00
N SER A 102 -6.55 -0.80 8.88
CA SER A 102 -6.70 0.65 8.86
C SER A 102 -5.46 1.36 9.38
N TYR A 103 -5.27 2.58 8.91
CA TYR A 103 -4.14 3.43 9.27
C TYR A 103 -4.56 4.90 9.26
N ARG A 104 -3.77 5.72 9.95
CA ARG A 104 -3.86 7.19 9.94
C ARG A 104 -2.54 7.76 9.47
N VAL A 105 -2.60 8.70 8.53
CA VAL A 105 -1.42 9.44 8.07
C VAL A 105 -1.46 10.86 8.64
N GLU A 106 -0.34 11.28 9.21
CA GLU A 106 -0.08 12.64 9.65
C GLU A 106 1.03 13.21 8.76
N TYR A 107 0.78 14.34 8.11
CA TYR A 107 1.75 15.04 7.27
C TYR A 107 2.28 16.29 7.98
N GLY A 108 3.56 16.58 7.79
CA GLY A 108 4.20 17.82 8.19
C GLY A 108 4.07 18.92 7.14
N GLU A 109 4.82 19.99 7.34
CA GLU A 109 4.78 21.18 6.48
C GLU A 109 5.63 21.02 5.21
N ASP A 110 5.36 21.89 4.23
CA ASP A 110 6.18 22.06 3.04
C ASP A 110 7.58 22.59 3.39
N ALA A 111 8.62 22.00 2.82
CA ALA A 111 9.97 22.47 3.06
C ALA A 111 10.31 23.79 2.33
N ARG A 112 9.45 24.26 1.40
CA ARG A 112 9.67 25.50 0.66
C ARG A 112 9.36 26.72 1.50
N ASP A 113 10.20 27.74 1.39
CA ASP A 113 9.93 29.05 1.97
C ASP A 113 8.66 29.67 1.35
N TRP A 114 7.74 30.08 2.22
CA TRP A 114 6.56 30.82 1.79
C TRP A 114 6.96 32.16 1.15
N LYS A 115 6.43 32.43 -0.05
CA LYS A 115 6.57 33.72 -0.73
C LYS A 115 5.21 34.36 -0.85
N ALA A 116 5.03 35.49 -0.17
CA ALA A 116 3.81 36.27 -0.30
C ALA A 116 3.61 36.70 -1.77
N PRO A 117 2.38 36.58 -2.31
CA PRO A 117 2.05 37.16 -3.59
C PRO A 117 2.40 38.66 -3.60
N PRO A 118 2.91 39.21 -4.71
CA PRO A 118 3.17 40.62 -4.82
C PRO A 118 1.88 41.42 -4.56
N LEU A 119 1.95 42.43 -3.69
CA LEU A 119 0.88 43.41 -3.58
C LEU A 119 0.80 44.15 -4.92
N ALA A 120 -0.24 43.93 -5.70
CA ALA A 120 -0.44 44.72 -6.91
C ALA A 120 -0.69 46.19 -6.48
N LYS A 121 0.13 47.12 -6.99
CA LYS A 121 -0.01 48.55 -6.68
C LYS A 121 -1.37 49.11 -7.08
N ASP A 122 -2.05 48.47 -8.03
CA ASP A 122 -3.33 48.87 -8.57
C ASP A 122 -4.53 48.32 -7.75
N ASP A 123 -4.32 47.32 -6.89
CA ASP A 123 -5.36 46.77 -5.99
C ASP A 123 -5.55 47.62 -4.71
N ALA A 124 -4.65 48.57 -4.48
CA ALA A 124 -4.78 49.53 -3.40
C ALA A 124 -5.99 50.45 -3.64
N GLU A 125 -7.06 50.27 -2.87
CA GLU A 125 -8.31 51.05 -2.97
C GLU A 125 -8.05 52.57 -3.03
N PHE A 126 -7.11 53.07 -2.22
CA PHE A 126 -6.72 54.48 -2.16
C PHE A 126 -6.01 55.00 -3.42
N GLN A 127 -5.54 54.12 -4.29
CA GLN A 127 -4.92 54.49 -5.57
C GLN A 127 -5.94 54.66 -6.70
N LYS A 128 -7.17 54.14 -6.53
CA LYS A 128 -8.24 54.27 -7.52
C LYS A 128 -8.59 55.73 -7.76
N LYS A 129 -8.80 56.10 -9.03
CA LYS A 129 -9.09 57.48 -9.43
C LYS A 129 -10.30 58.06 -8.70
N ASP A 130 -11.35 57.26 -8.54
CA ASP A 130 -12.58 57.69 -7.87
C ASP A 130 -12.36 57.97 -6.39
N VAL A 131 -11.57 57.13 -5.71
CA VAL A 131 -11.25 57.31 -4.27
C VAL A 131 -10.39 58.56 -4.06
N LYS A 132 -9.42 58.82 -4.95
CA LYS A 132 -8.65 60.08 -4.92
C LYS A 132 -9.54 61.29 -5.17
N ALA A 133 -10.45 61.23 -6.14
CA ALA A 133 -11.37 62.32 -6.44
C ALA A 133 -12.30 62.61 -5.25
N GLN A 134 -12.81 61.57 -4.58
CA GLN A 134 -13.60 61.72 -3.35
C GLN A 134 -12.78 62.36 -2.22
N GLY A 135 -11.52 61.94 -2.04
CA GLY A 135 -10.62 62.54 -1.07
C GLY A 135 -10.39 64.04 -1.31
N VAL A 136 -10.15 64.43 -2.57
CA VAL A 136 -10.02 65.85 -2.96
C VAL A 136 -11.30 66.63 -2.67
N ALA A 137 -12.47 66.09 -3.05
CA ALA A 137 -13.75 66.76 -2.83
C ALA A 137 -14.07 66.94 -1.34
N LEU A 138 -13.67 66.00 -0.48
CA LEU A 138 -13.82 66.14 0.98
C LEU A 138 -12.92 67.23 1.55
N ILE A 139 -11.68 67.35 1.07
CA ILE A 139 -10.74 68.40 1.48
C ILE A 139 -11.26 69.77 1.05
N GLU A 140 -11.70 69.91 -0.20
CA GLU A 140 -12.28 71.17 -0.72
C GLU A 140 -13.53 71.57 0.06
N LYS A 141 -14.41 70.62 0.36
CA LYS A 141 -15.61 70.87 1.16
C LYS A 141 -15.26 71.31 2.59
N ALA A 142 -14.28 70.66 3.22
CA ALA A 142 -13.82 71.03 4.55
C ALA A 142 -13.30 72.46 4.57
N LEU A 143 -12.41 72.81 3.63
CA LEU A 143 -11.83 74.14 3.49
C LEU A 143 -12.89 75.23 3.26
N ALA A 144 -13.95 74.94 2.51
CA ALA A 144 -15.06 75.86 2.28
C ALA A 144 -15.95 76.10 3.52
N THR A 145 -15.90 75.18 4.49
CA THR A 145 -16.68 75.25 5.74
C THR A 145 -15.84 75.61 6.97
N GLU A 146 -14.53 75.85 6.80
CA GLU A 146 -13.68 76.33 7.88
C GLU A 146 -14.12 77.74 8.30
N PRO A 147 -14.48 77.97 9.59
CA PRO A 147 -14.74 79.31 10.07
C PRO A 147 -13.45 80.15 9.97
N PRO A 148 -13.53 81.46 9.71
CA PRO A 148 -12.34 82.30 9.69
C PRO A 148 -11.61 82.16 11.03
N LEU A 149 -10.29 81.97 10.98
CA LEU A 149 -9.43 82.08 12.15
C LEU A 149 -9.39 83.56 12.57
N ASP A 150 -10.45 84.02 13.23
CA ASP A 150 -10.49 85.32 13.90
C ASP A 150 -9.62 85.24 15.15
N GLY A 151 -8.35 85.63 14.97
CA GLY A 151 -7.41 85.92 16.03
C GLY A 151 -7.50 87.38 16.54
N SER A 152 -8.68 87.99 16.59
CA SER A 152 -8.87 89.37 17.05
C SER A 152 -10.06 89.51 18.01
N THR A 153 -9.97 88.85 19.17
CA THR A 153 -10.61 89.38 20.37
C THR A 153 -9.72 90.49 20.95
N ALA A 154 -9.84 91.69 20.37
CA ALA A 154 -9.47 92.91 21.08
C ALA A 154 -10.46 93.07 22.24
N GLY A 155 -10.00 92.78 23.45
CA GLY A 155 -10.76 93.07 24.66
C GLY A 155 -10.79 94.57 24.89
N ASP A 156 -11.94 95.19 24.68
CA ASP A 156 -12.25 96.49 25.26
C ASP A 156 -12.63 96.27 26.73
N PHE A 157 -11.69 96.64 27.60
CA PHE A 157 -11.96 96.95 29.00
C PHE A 157 -12.48 98.39 29.08
N GLU A 158 -13.74 98.57 29.45
CA GLU A 158 -14.18 99.68 30.32
C GLU A 158 -15.39 99.25 31.16
#